data_AF-A0A2C5Y561-F1
#
_entry.id   AF-A0A2C5Y561-F1
#
_cell.length_a   1.000
_cell.length_b   1.000
_cell.length_c   1.000
_cell.angle_alpha   90.00
_cell.angle_beta   90.00
_cell.angle_gamma   90.00
#
_symmetry.space_group_name_H-M   'P 1'
#
loop_
_entity.id
_entity.type
_entity.pdbx_description
1 polymer ?
#
loop_
_entity_poly.entity_id
_entity_poly.type
_entity_poly.pdbx_seq_one_letter_code
_entity_poly.pdbx_strand_id
1 'polypeptide(L)'
;MGLDEPVVPPFPISDYGTACMGAIAALAGLLHRARRGGSWHGKVSLLHYDLLLFKAGLLPDAVQRDLRQTAGDCLSSLSHSSSVEQVSGAVLQQLRVLYPDFVDHDRYLDRWYSDCYASELSVVAPVVQVEGLQIGFRRAGRANGWDDATWDFADEEQRQCRTVCP
;
A
#
# COMPACT_ATOMS: atom_id res chain seq x y z
N MET A 1 -9.25 20.79 2.20
CA MET A 1 -9.49 20.80 3.66
C MET A 1 -9.61 22.21 4.18
N GLY A 2 -8.54 23.03 4.19
CA GLY A 2 -8.64 24.43 4.67
C GLY A 2 -9.04 24.56 6.14
N LEU A 3 -8.91 23.46 6.89
CA LEU A 3 -9.22 23.37 8.31
C LEU A 3 -7.98 23.75 9.12
N ASP A 4 -8.20 24.39 10.27
CA ASP A 4 -7.16 24.69 11.26
C ASP A 4 -7.10 23.56 12.31
N GLU A 5 -6.97 22.32 11.83
CA GLU A 5 -6.91 21.12 12.66
C GLU A 5 -6.06 20.02 12.00
N PRO A 6 -5.49 19.08 12.78
CA PRO A 6 -4.77 17.94 12.20
C PRO A 6 -5.74 16.99 11.51
N VAL A 7 -5.43 16.60 10.28
CA VAL A 7 -6.20 15.61 9.51
C VAL A 7 -5.31 14.40 9.24
N VAL A 8 -5.87 13.20 9.40
CA VAL A 8 -5.18 11.94 9.11
C VAL A 8 -4.77 11.90 7.64
N PRO A 9 -3.54 11.48 7.31
CA PRO A 9 -3.11 11.40 5.92
C PRO A 9 -3.99 10.43 5.09
N PRO A 10 -4.18 10.71 3.79
CA PRO A 10 -5.05 9.96 2.88
C PRO A 10 -4.72 8.46 2.75
N PHE A 11 -3.48 8.10 3.07
CA PHE A 11 -2.96 6.74 3.04
C PHE A 11 -2.08 6.52 4.28
N PRO A 12 -1.80 5.27 4.68
CA PRO A 12 -0.85 4.97 5.76
C PRO A 12 0.59 5.17 5.26
N ILE A 13 0.94 6.42 4.96
CA ILE A 13 2.20 6.82 4.33
C ILE A 13 3.39 6.45 5.22
N SER A 14 3.24 6.59 6.53
CA SER A 14 4.25 6.25 7.53
C SER A 14 4.57 4.76 7.51
N ASP A 15 3.54 3.90 7.49
CA ASP A 15 3.69 2.45 7.46
C ASP A 15 4.35 1.98 6.17
N TYR A 16 3.82 2.40 5.02
CA TYR A 16 4.37 2.03 3.71
C TYR A 16 5.81 2.51 3.54
N GLY A 17 6.06 3.78 3.85
CA GLY A 17 7.39 4.35 3.72
C GLY A 17 8.42 3.69 4.63
N THR A 18 8.05 3.40 5.88
CA THR A 18 8.93 2.68 6.82
C THR A 18 9.16 1.24 6.37
N ALA A 19 8.16 0.56 5.82
CA ALA A 19 8.33 -0.77 5.24
C ALA A 19 9.31 -0.74 4.05
N CYS A 20 9.22 0.26 3.16
CA CYS A 20 10.19 0.46 2.09
C CYS A 20 11.61 0.68 2.64
N MET A 21 11.77 1.50 3.67
CA MET A 21 13.06 1.67 4.35
C MET A 21 13.58 0.35 4.92
N GLY A 22 12.68 -0.51 5.43
CA GLY A 22 13.01 -1.83 5.95
C GLY A 22 13.55 -2.76 4.86
N ALA A 23 12.85 -2.80 3.72
CA ALA A 23 13.30 -3.56 2.54
C ALA A 23 14.67 -3.07 2.05
N ILE A 24 14.88 -1.76 1.96
CA ILE A 24 16.17 -1.15 1.59
C ILE A 24 17.26 -1.58 2.58
N ALA A 25 17.00 -1.51 3.88
CA ALA A 25 17.96 -1.89 4.92
C ALA A 25 18.33 -3.39 4.83
N ALA A 26 17.35 -4.26 4.58
CA ALA A 26 17.58 -5.69 4.40
C ALA A 26 18.43 -5.98 3.15
N LEU A 27 18.07 -5.39 2.00
CA LEU A 27 18.80 -5.54 0.74
C LEU A 27 20.23 -4.98 0.84
N ALA A 28 20.41 -3.84 1.50
CA ALA A 28 21.73 -3.27 1.78
C ALA A 28 22.58 -4.20 2.67
N GLY A 29 21.98 -4.80 3.70
CA GLY A 29 22.63 -5.79 4.54
C GLY A 29 23.09 -7.04 3.77
N LEU A 30 22.23 -7.57 2.89
CA LEU A 30 22.57 -8.69 2.00
C LEU A 30 23.72 -8.32 1.04
N LEU A 31 23.66 -7.14 0.45
CA LEU A 31 24.71 -6.63 -0.43
C LEU A 31 26.05 -6.50 0.30
N HIS A 32 26.05 -5.94 1.51
CA HIS A 32 27.26 -5.82 2.31
C HIS A 32 27.81 -7.18 2.73
N ARG A 33 26.93 -8.11 3.14
CA ARG A 33 27.33 -9.50 3.44
C ARG A 33 27.98 -10.18 2.24
N ALA A 34 27.41 -10.03 1.04
CA ALA A 34 27.97 -10.63 -0.17
C ALA A 34 29.34 -10.04 -0.54
N ARG A 35 29.55 -8.73 -0.35
CA ARG A 35 30.78 -8.04 -0.75
C ARG A 35 31.90 -8.09 0.29
N ARG A 36 31.56 -8.11 1.58
CA ARG A 36 32.51 -7.91 2.69
C ARG A 36 32.42 -9.00 3.76
N GLY A 37 31.51 -9.95 3.62
CA GLY A 37 31.22 -10.94 4.66
C GLY A 37 30.48 -10.34 5.87
N GLY A 38 30.33 -11.17 6.91
CA GLY A 38 29.77 -10.77 8.20
C GLY A 38 28.23 -10.73 8.28
N SER A 39 27.75 -10.26 9.42
CA SER A 39 26.33 -10.06 9.74
C SER A 39 26.05 -8.57 9.90
N TRP A 40 24.92 -8.12 9.34
CA TRP A 40 24.55 -6.71 9.30
C TRP A 40 23.20 -6.52 9.99
N HIS A 41 23.07 -5.46 10.77
CA HIS A 41 21.85 -5.10 11.48
C HIS A 41 21.37 -3.72 11.00
N GLY A 42 20.22 -3.69 10.31
CA GLY A 42 19.53 -2.47 9.92
C GLY A 42 18.40 -2.16 10.89
N LYS A 43 18.21 -0.88 11.24
CA LYS A 43 17.10 -0.41 12.06
C LYS A 43 16.21 0.49 11.23
N VAL A 44 14.91 0.38 11.43
CA VAL A 44 13.90 1.29 10.86
C VAL A 44 12.93 1.73 11.95
N SER A 45 12.33 2.90 11.76
CA SER A 45 11.45 3.52 12.74
C SER A 45 10.42 4.37 12.03
N LEU A 46 9.14 4.15 12.38
CA LEU A 46 8.00 4.97 11.92
C LEU A 46 8.26 6.45 12.19
N LEU A 47 8.59 6.79 13.44
CA LEU A 47 8.89 8.16 13.85
C LEU A 47 10.02 8.78 13.02
N HIS A 48 11.09 8.03 12.77
CA HIS A 48 12.23 8.58 12.01
C HIS A 48 11.86 8.83 10.54
N TYR A 49 11.02 7.97 9.96
CA TYR A 49 10.47 8.19 8.63
C TYR A 49 9.56 9.41 8.58
N ASP A 50 8.70 9.61 9.60
CA ASP A 50 7.84 10.79 9.67
C ASP A 50 8.66 12.08 9.79
N LEU A 51 9.71 12.08 10.62
CA LEU A 51 10.64 13.21 10.73
C LEU A 51 11.35 13.51 9.39
N LEU A 52 11.65 12.48 8.59
CA LEU A 52 12.19 12.65 7.24
C LEU A 52 11.18 13.35 6.33
N LEU A 53 9.89 12.98 6.38
CA LEU A 53 8.83 13.65 5.62
C LEU A 53 8.63 15.10 6.07
N PHE A 54 8.64 15.37 7.37
CA PHE A 54 8.62 16.75 7.88
C PHE A 54 9.78 17.57 7.35
N LYS A 55 10.98 16.98 7.30
CA LYS A 55 12.18 17.63 6.77
C LYS A 55 12.13 17.85 5.25
N ALA A 56 11.45 16.98 4.50
CA ALA A 56 11.25 17.15 3.06
C ALA A 56 10.42 18.41 2.73
N GLY A 57 9.61 18.88 3.68
CA GLY A 57 8.84 20.10 3.56
C GLY A 57 7.57 19.93 2.72
N LEU A 58 6.89 21.05 2.49
CA LEU A 58 5.64 21.07 1.74
C LEU A 58 5.89 21.08 0.23
N LEU A 59 4.97 20.50 -0.52
CA LEU A 59 4.91 20.66 -1.98
C LEU A 59 4.77 22.15 -2.35
N PRO A 60 5.22 22.59 -3.54
CA PRO A 60 5.03 23.96 -3.99
C PRO A 60 3.55 24.39 -3.97
N ASP A 61 3.28 25.67 -3.67
CA ASP A 61 1.91 26.20 -3.54
C ASP A 61 1.03 25.98 -4.77
N ALA A 62 1.61 26.00 -5.97
CA ALA A 62 0.90 25.70 -7.21
C ALA A 62 0.39 24.25 -7.21
N VAL A 63 1.22 23.29 -6.80
CA VAL A 63 0.85 21.87 -6.71
C VAL A 63 -0.18 21.65 -5.62
N GLN A 64 -0.02 22.29 -4.45
CA GLN A 64 -1.02 22.20 -3.38
C GLN A 64 -2.39 22.74 -3.79
N ARG A 65 -2.43 23.84 -4.56
CA ARG A 65 -3.70 24.41 -5.07
C ARG A 65 -4.36 23.47 -6.07
N ASP A 66 -3.59 22.92 -7.01
CA ASP A 66 -4.09 21.96 -7.99
C ASP A 66 -4.67 20.71 -7.31
N LEU A 67 -3.94 20.11 -6.36
CA LEU A 67 -4.41 18.96 -5.57
C LEU A 67 -5.69 19.25 -4.79
N ARG A 68 -5.87 20.48 -4.26
CA ARG A 68 -7.11 20.86 -3.56
C ARG A 68 -8.28 21.04 -4.52
N GLN A 69 -8.04 21.50 -5.75
CA GLN A 69 -9.08 21.65 -6.77
C GLN A 69 -9.55 20.29 -7.30
N THR A 70 -8.64 19.32 -7.38
CA THR A 70 -8.94 17.96 -7.86
C THR A 70 -9.36 17.00 -6.75
N ALA A 71 -9.28 17.38 -5.47
CA ALA A 71 -9.60 16.54 -4.32
C ALA A 71 -11.04 16.01 -4.28
N GLY A 72 -12.00 16.72 -4.87
CA GLY A 72 -13.42 16.40 -4.79
C GLY A 72 -14.04 16.65 -3.41
N ASP A 73 -15.36 16.50 -3.32
CA ASP A 73 -16.14 16.86 -2.12
C ASP A 73 -15.90 15.91 -0.95
N CYS A 74 -15.84 14.59 -1.24
CA CYS A 74 -15.62 13.58 -0.22
C CYS A 74 -14.29 13.81 0.51
N LEU A 75 -13.20 14.02 -0.23
CA LEU A 75 -11.91 14.29 0.38
C LEU A 75 -11.95 15.62 1.15
N SER A 76 -12.57 16.66 0.58
CA SER A 76 -12.67 17.99 1.20
C SER A 76 -13.44 18.02 2.52
N SER A 77 -14.33 17.05 2.73
CA SER A 77 -15.18 16.92 3.93
C SER A 77 -14.52 16.17 5.11
N LEU A 78 -13.38 15.52 4.89
CA LEU A 78 -12.65 14.82 5.96
C LEU A 78 -12.21 15.78 7.08
N SER A 79 -12.03 15.24 8.28
CA SER A 79 -11.70 16.00 9.49
C SER A 79 -10.80 15.18 10.40
N HIS A 80 -10.40 15.76 11.53
CA HIS A 80 -9.64 15.06 12.57
C HIS A 80 -10.35 13.79 13.10
N SER A 81 -11.68 13.71 12.98
CA SER A 81 -12.49 12.58 13.45
C SER A 81 -12.73 11.50 12.39
N SER A 82 -12.23 11.69 11.18
CA SER A 82 -12.36 10.70 10.10
C SER A 82 -11.40 9.52 10.34
N SER A 83 -11.93 8.29 10.24
CA SER A 83 -11.13 7.08 10.37
C SER A 83 -10.23 6.84 9.15
N VAL A 84 -9.20 5.99 9.30
CA VAL A 84 -8.31 5.63 8.19
C VAL A 84 -9.08 4.99 7.03
N GLU A 85 -10.11 4.20 7.32
CA GLU A 85 -10.97 3.57 6.31
C GLU A 85 -11.78 4.61 5.54
N GLN A 86 -12.38 5.58 6.24
CA GLN A 86 -13.14 6.67 5.60
C GLN A 86 -12.23 7.53 4.71
N VAL A 87 -11.07 7.89 5.25
CA VAL A 87 -10.06 8.70 4.57
C VAL A 87 -9.55 7.98 3.32
N SER A 88 -9.12 6.72 3.45
CA SER A 88 -8.61 5.91 2.32
C SER A 88 -9.68 5.65 1.27
N GLY A 89 -10.91 5.37 1.70
CA GLY A 89 -12.06 5.17 0.81
C GLY A 89 -12.37 6.40 -0.03
N ALA A 90 -12.40 7.59 0.58
CA ALA A 90 -12.64 8.84 -0.13
C ALA A 90 -11.55 9.11 -1.18
N VAL A 91 -10.28 8.84 -0.86
CA VAL A 91 -9.17 9.01 -1.80
C VAL A 91 -9.30 8.05 -2.98
N LEU A 92 -9.55 6.76 -2.72
CA LEU A 92 -9.67 5.77 -3.78
C LEU A 92 -10.86 6.05 -4.71
N GLN A 93 -11.97 6.53 -4.18
CA GLN A 93 -13.12 6.98 -4.99
C GLN A 93 -12.72 8.14 -5.91
N GLN A 94 -11.99 9.13 -5.39
CA GLN A 94 -11.55 10.25 -6.21
C GLN A 94 -10.52 9.84 -7.26
N LEU A 95 -9.59 8.94 -6.91
CA LEU A 95 -8.63 8.40 -7.87
C LEU A 95 -9.31 7.63 -9.01
N ARG A 96 -10.40 6.89 -8.74
CA ARG A 96 -11.23 6.25 -9.79
C ARG A 96 -11.84 7.26 -10.76
N VAL A 97 -12.23 8.43 -10.27
CA VAL A 97 -12.78 9.50 -11.12
C VAL A 97 -11.70 10.16 -11.96
N LEU A 98 -10.55 10.50 -11.35
CA LEU A 98 -9.49 11.24 -12.03
C LEU A 98 -8.62 10.36 -12.94
N TYR A 99 -8.41 9.11 -12.55
CA TYR A 99 -7.48 8.17 -13.19
C TYR A 99 -8.09 6.76 -13.27
N PRO A 100 -9.20 6.57 -14.02
CA PRO A 100 -9.89 5.27 -14.08
C PRO A 100 -8.96 4.14 -14.53
N ASP A 101 -8.06 4.41 -15.49
CA ASP A 101 -7.09 3.44 -15.98
C ASP A 101 -6.01 3.10 -14.95
N PHE A 102 -5.77 3.91 -13.92
CA PHE A 102 -4.77 3.59 -12.92
C PHE A 102 -5.26 2.52 -11.93
N VAL A 103 -6.57 2.53 -11.64
CA VAL A 103 -7.16 1.77 -10.54
C VAL A 103 -7.94 0.54 -10.97
N ASP A 104 -8.11 0.30 -12.27
CA ASP A 104 -8.78 -0.91 -12.78
C ASP A 104 -7.97 -1.61 -13.91
N HIS A 105 -6.75 -1.16 -14.23
CA HIS A 105 -5.94 -1.76 -15.30
C HIS A 105 -5.10 -2.95 -14.82
N ASP A 106 -5.22 -4.06 -15.56
CA ASP A 106 -4.56 -5.34 -15.30
C ASP A 106 -3.02 -5.30 -15.24
N ARG A 107 -2.40 -4.21 -15.69
CA ARG A 107 -0.95 -4.01 -15.56
C ARG A 107 -0.55 -3.75 -14.11
N TYR A 108 -1.40 -3.07 -13.36
CA TYR A 108 -1.10 -2.59 -12.01
C TYR A 108 -1.75 -3.44 -10.92
N LEU A 109 -2.74 -4.28 -11.29
CA LEU A 109 -3.57 -4.99 -10.35
C LEU A 109 -3.74 -6.46 -10.74
N ASP A 110 -3.64 -7.33 -9.74
CA ASP A 110 -4.06 -8.72 -9.80
C ASP A 110 -5.47 -8.87 -9.18
N ARG A 111 -6.28 -9.79 -9.73
CA ARG A 111 -7.62 -10.11 -9.23
C ARG A 111 -7.65 -11.45 -8.50
N TRP A 112 -8.28 -11.46 -7.33
CA TRP A 112 -8.36 -12.61 -6.45
C TRP A 112 -9.75 -12.74 -5.86
N TYR A 113 -10.35 -13.93 -5.95
CA TYR A 113 -11.61 -14.17 -5.24
C TYR A 113 -11.35 -14.38 -3.75
N SER A 114 -12.04 -13.64 -2.90
CA SER A 114 -12.01 -13.81 -1.46
C SER A 114 -13.31 -14.44 -0.98
N ASP A 115 -13.22 -15.66 -0.44
CA ASP A 115 -14.35 -16.34 0.19
C ASP A 115 -14.85 -15.56 1.42
N CYS A 116 -13.96 -14.86 2.12
CA CYS A 116 -14.29 -14.02 3.28
C CYS A 116 -15.27 -12.90 2.95
N TYR A 117 -15.13 -12.31 1.77
CA TYR A 117 -15.97 -11.20 1.32
C TYR A 117 -16.99 -11.63 0.26
N ALA A 118 -16.99 -12.91 -0.12
CA ALA A 118 -17.74 -13.46 -1.25
C ALA A 118 -17.62 -12.61 -2.53
N SER A 119 -16.42 -12.05 -2.78
CA SER A 119 -16.20 -11.04 -3.80
C SER A 119 -14.80 -11.11 -4.39
N GLU A 120 -14.64 -10.55 -5.59
CA GLU A 120 -13.34 -10.37 -6.22
C GLU A 120 -12.66 -9.11 -5.67
N LEU A 121 -11.42 -9.29 -5.21
CA LEU A 121 -10.56 -8.23 -4.73
C LEU A 121 -9.51 -7.91 -5.79
N SER A 122 -9.28 -6.62 -6.01
CA SER A 122 -8.14 -6.13 -6.77
C SER A 122 -7.01 -5.77 -5.81
N VAL A 123 -5.83 -6.33 -6.03
CA VAL A 123 -4.62 -6.08 -5.22
C VAL A 123 -3.50 -5.60 -6.14
N VAL A 124 -2.57 -4.81 -5.60
CA VAL A 124 -1.42 -4.33 -6.38
C VAL A 124 -0.61 -5.51 -6.90
N ALA A 125 -0.42 -5.55 -8.23
CA ALA A 125 0.39 -6.58 -8.88
C ALA A 125 1.86 -6.48 -8.45
N PRO A 126 2.61 -7.59 -8.46
CA PRO A 126 4.03 -7.58 -8.16
C PRO A 126 4.80 -6.54 -8.97
N VAL A 127 5.50 -5.63 -8.29
CA VAL A 127 6.26 -4.54 -8.93
C VAL A 127 7.61 -4.98 -9.52
N VAL A 128 8.03 -6.22 -9.23
CA VAL A 128 9.28 -6.82 -9.75
C VAL A 128 9.01 -8.25 -10.21
N GLN A 129 9.61 -8.63 -11.33
CA GLN A 129 9.71 -10.01 -11.79
C GLN A 129 11.17 -10.47 -11.72
N VAL A 130 11.39 -11.66 -11.18
CA VAL A 130 12.72 -12.28 -11.08
C VAL A 130 12.64 -13.66 -11.71
N GLU A 131 13.52 -13.92 -12.66
CA GLU A 131 13.59 -15.21 -13.34
C GLU A 131 13.74 -16.38 -12.34
N GLY A 132 12.92 -17.42 -12.52
CA GLY A 132 12.92 -18.59 -11.64
C GLY A 132 12.16 -18.41 -10.31
N LEU A 133 11.60 -17.23 -10.03
CA LEU A 133 10.79 -16.97 -8.83
C LEU A 133 9.34 -16.63 -9.18
N GLN A 134 8.40 -17.28 -8.49
CA GLN A 134 6.99 -16.86 -8.47
C GLN A 134 6.79 -15.86 -7.33
N ILE A 135 6.64 -14.58 -7.69
CA ILE A 135 6.40 -13.49 -6.75
C ILE A 135 4.90 -13.20 -6.75
N GLY A 136 4.27 -13.26 -5.58
CA GLY A 136 2.84 -13.01 -5.42
C GLY A 136 2.32 -13.53 -4.09
N PHE A 137 1.01 -13.44 -3.91
CA PHE A 137 0.33 -13.98 -2.74
C PHE A 137 -0.12 -15.42 -3.01
N ARG A 138 -0.32 -16.20 -1.95
CA ARG A 138 -0.99 -17.52 -2.03
C ARG A 138 -2.47 -17.46 -1.67
N ARG A 139 -2.92 -16.36 -1.07
CA ARG A 139 -4.26 -16.18 -0.50
C ARG A 139 -4.77 -14.79 -0.86
N ALA A 140 -6.08 -14.71 -1.13
CA ALA A 140 -6.78 -13.43 -1.21
C ALA A 140 -6.84 -12.74 0.16
N GLY A 141 -7.12 -11.44 0.18
CA GLY A 141 -7.35 -10.70 1.42
C GLY A 141 -8.54 -11.25 2.20
N ARG A 142 -8.43 -11.32 3.53
CA ARG A 142 -9.44 -11.81 4.47
C ARG A 142 -9.57 -10.84 5.65
N ALA A 143 -10.69 -10.86 6.34
CA ALA A 143 -10.91 -10.01 7.52
C ALA A 143 -10.15 -10.54 8.75
N ASN A 144 -9.92 -9.66 9.73
CA ASN A 144 -9.33 -10.05 11.00
C ASN A 144 -10.17 -11.14 11.69
N GLY A 145 -9.52 -12.24 12.10
CA GLY A 145 -10.17 -13.37 12.78
C GLY A 145 -10.91 -14.35 11.86
N TRP A 146 -10.76 -14.24 10.54
CA TRP A 146 -11.33 -15.20 9.59
C TRP A 146 -10.64 -16.58 9.66
N ASP A 147 -9.31 -16.58 9.78
CA ASP A 147 -8.51 -17.80 9.85
C ASP A 147 -8.39 -18.28 11.30
N ASP A 148 -8.38 -19.61 11.48
CA ASP A 148 -8.10 -20.22 12.77
C ASP A 148 -6.67 -19.88 13.24
N ALA A 149 -6.48 -19.79 14.56
CA ALA A 149 -5.18 -19.50 15.17
C ALA A 149 -4.25 -20.74 15.14
N THR A 150 -3.88 -21.18 13.94
CA THR A 150 -3.08 -22.39 13.67
C THR A 150 -1.85 -22.10 12.79
N TRP A 151 -0.86 -23.00 12.88
CA TRP A 151 0.33 -23.02 12.01
C TRP A 151 0.21 -24.05 10.88
N ASP A 152 -0.94 -24.69 10.75
CA ASP A 152 -1.23 -25.58 9.63
C ASP A 152 -1.70 -24.77 8.42
N PHE A 153 -0.89 -24.81 7.36
CA PHE A 153 -1.10 -24.04 6.14
C PHE A 153 -1.22 -24.94 4.89
N ALA A 154 -1.36 -26.26 5.08
CA ALA A 154 -1.16 -27.27 4.03
C ALA A 154 -2.29 -27.34 2.99
N ASP A 155 -3.53 -26.99 3.36
CA ASP A 155 -4.72 -27.25 2.53
C ASP A 155 -5.32 -26.01 1.84
N GLU A 156 -4.59 -24.90 1.75
CA GLU A 156 -5.17 -23.64 1.29
C GLU A 156 -5.10 -23.46 -0.24
N GLU A 157 -6.23 -23.72 -0.90
CA GLU A 157 -6.46 -23.60 -2.35
C GLU A 157 -6.15 -22.20 -2.91
N GLN A 158 -5.49 -22.19 -4.07
CA GLN A 158 -5.25 -20.98 -4.85
C GLN A 158 -6.46 -20.68 -5.75
N ARG A 159 -7.22 -19.62 -5.43
CA ARG A 159 -8.26 -19.09 -6.32
C ARG A 159 -7.87 -17.72 -6.85
N GLN A 160 -6.72 -17.65 -7.51
CA GLN A 160 -6.36 -16.48 -8.31
C GLN A 160 -7.28 -16.45 -9.54
N CYS A 161 -8.06 -15.38 -9.70
CA CYS A 161 -8.84 -15.15 -10.91
C CYS A 161 -7.87 -14.72 -12.01
N ARG A 162 -7.14 -15.68 -12.60
CA ARG A 162 -6.36 -15.38 -13.79
C ARG A 162 -7.34 -15.25 -14.95
N THR A 163 -7.69 -14.02 -15.32
CA THR A 163 -7.91 -13.71 -16.73
C THR A 163 -6.58 -13.93 -17.44
N VAL A 164 -6.33 -15.19 -17.81
CA VAL A 164 -5.30 -15.54 -18.79
C VAL A 164 -5.78 -14.91 -20.09
N CYS A 165 -5.34 -13.69 -20.39
CA CYS A 165 -5.41 -13.22 -21.76
C CYS A 165 -4.33 -13.96 -22.58
N PRO A 166 -4.68 -14.42 -23.80
CA PRO A 166 -3.85 -15.26 -24.65
C PRO A 166 -2.56 -14.60 -25.14
#